data_AF-A0A7C5JY78-F1
#
_entry.id   AF-A0A7C5JY78-F1
#
_cell.length_a   1.000
_cell.length_b   1.000
_cell.length_c   1.000
_cell.angle_alpha   90.00
_cell.angle_beta   90.00
_cell.angle_gamma   90.00
#
_symmetry.space_group_name_H-M   'P 1'
#
loop_
_entity.id
_entity.type
_entity.pdbx_description
1 polymer ?
#
loop_
_entity_poly.entity_id
_entity_poly.type
_entity_poly.pdbx_seq_one_letter_code
_entity_poly.pdbx_strand_id
1 'polypeptide(L)'
;MVIEMRPPTRRERVYLSLWELGKGRIVQLAEITELKYPYVHREIRRLEKEGVVINNAGTVEIVDRKAFVMLWSEDKRAIFERVRPVRVKMMPSTGVLLSGSAALWVIGKVLSPSGGIVYLEKPDDISKLRSRRGYTFSVYTYDDFAFRFAKELRGFRIPPWGMVLADLLAQGMYTRLFEEVFKEVVGNGGGQNPENPG
;
A
#
# COMPACT_ATOMS: atom_id res chain seq x y z
N MET A 1 -22.98 -14.45 -8.86
CA MET A 1 -21.77 -15.22 -8.53
C MET A 1 -20.71 -14.23 -8.08
N VAL A 2 -20.49 -14.11 -6.77
CA VAL A 2 -19.56 -13.12 -6.20
C VAL A 2 -18.16 -13.72 -6.29
N ILE A 3 -17.29 -13.18 -7.14
CA ILE A 3 -15.88 -13.53 -7.13
C ILE A 3 -15.32 -12.95 -5.83
N GLU A 4 -14.90 -13.83 -4.91
CA GLU A 4 -14.23 -13.42 -3.67
C GLU A 4 -12.85 -12.87 -4.04
N MET A 5 -12.82 -11.60 -4.44
CA MET A 5 -11.64 -10.87 -4.89
C MET A 5 -10.78 -10.37 -3.72
N ARG A 6 -10.93 -10.94 -2.52
CA ARG A 6 -10.16 -10.50 -1.35
C ARG A 6 -8.77 -11.14 -1.41
N PRO A 7 -7.70 -10.35 -1.62
CA PRO A 7 -6.36 -10.89 -1.62
C PRO A 7 -5.99 -11.43 -0.22
N PRO A 8 -5.07 -12.39 -0.12
CA PRO A 8 -4.50 -12.76 1.16
C PRO A 8 -3.66 -11.60 1.72
N THR A 9 -4.24 -10.82 2.63
CA THR A 9 -3.67 -9.57 3.17
C THR A 9 -2.95 -9.71 4.51
N ARG A 10 -2.97 -10.89 5.14
CA ARG A 10 -2.41 -11.05 6.51
C ARG A 10 -0.96 -10.56 6.62
N ARG A 11 -0.12 -10.91 5.64
CA ARG A 11 1.26 -10.43 5.59
C ARG A 11 1.33 -8.93 5.35
N GLU A 12 0.48 -8.40 4.47
CA GLU A 12 0.41 -6.96 4.20
C GLU A 12 -0.05 -6.14 5.41
N ARG A 13 -0.90 -6.69 6.30
CA ARG A 13 -1.22 -6.05 7.57
C ARG A 13 0.05 -5.82 8.41
N VAL A 14 0.96 -6.80 8.45
CA VAL A 14 2.25 -6.66 9.15
C VAL A 14 3.08 -5.57 8.48
N TYR A 15 3.13 -5.53 7.15
CA TYR A 15 3.89 -4.52 6.41
C TYR A 15 3.38 -3.11 6.64
N LEU A 16 2.06 -2.91 6.51
CA LEU A 16 1.37 -1.65 6.77
C LEU A 16 1.66 -1.16 8.19
N SER A 17 1.46 -2.02 9.18
CA SER A 17 1.66 -1.66 10.59
C SER A 17 3.11 -1.28 10.88
N LEU A 18 4.07 -2.06 10.37
CA LEU A 18 5.48 -1.79 10.59
C LEU A 18 5.96 -0.54 9.85
N TRP A 19 5.46 -0.31 8.63
CA TRP A 19 5.77 0.90 7.86
C TRP A 19 5.33 2.17 8.56
N GLU A 20 4.09 2.17 9.07
CA GLU A 20 3.48 3.32 9.74
C GLU A 20 4.11 3.59 11.10
N LEU A 21 4.43 2.54 11.88
CA LEU A 21 5.12 2.71 13.14
C LEU A 21 6.60 3.08 12.95
N GLY A 22 7.26 2.58 11.89
CA GLY A 22 8.71 2.64 11.69
C GLY A 22 9.51 1.78 12.68
N LYS A 23 9.08 1.73 13.94
CA LYS A 23 9.62 0.96 15.05
C LYS A 23 8.50 0.53 15.99
N GLY A 24 8.47 -0.73 16.40
CA GLY A 24 7.42 -1.24 17.29
C GLY A 24 7.70 -2.60 17.90
N ARG A 25 7.02 -2.93 18.99
CA ARG A 25 7.13 -4.27 19.61
C ARG A 25 6.32 -5.30 18.82
N ILE A 26 6.80 -6.54 18.73
CA ILE A 26 6.05 -7.64 18.06
C ILE A 26 4.67 -7.83 18.68
N VAL A 27 4.52 -7.68 20.00
CA VAL A 27 3.23 -7.74 20.70
C VAL A 27 2.28 -6.65 20.21
N GLN A 28 2.76 -5.41 20.10
CA GLN A 28 1.98 -4.29 19.60
C GLN A 28 1.59 -4.50 18.13
N LEU A 29 2.49 -5.03 17.29
CA LEU A 29 2.18 -5.39 15.90
C LEU A 29 1.09 -6.47 15.83
N ALA A 30 1.12 -7.47 16.71
CA ALA A 30 0.10 -8.51 16.79
C ALA A 30 -1.28 -7.95 17.17
N GLU A 31 -1.31 -7.03 18.14
CA GLU A 31 -2.53 -6.33 18.56
C GLU A 31 -3.09 -5.48 17.41
N ILE A 32 -2.28 -4.61 16.81
CA ILE A 32 -2.70 -3.71 15.72
C ILE A 32 -3.22 -4.52 14.53
N THR A 33 -2.49 -5.56 14.11
CA THR A 33 -2.86 -6.37 12.94
C THR A 33 -4.02 -7.34 13.19
N GLU A 34 -4.40 -7.55 14.46
CA GLU A 34 -5.33 -8.58 14.91
C GLU A 34 -4.86 -9.99 14.52
N LEU A 35 -3.55 -10.20 14.39
CA LEU A 35 -2.94 -11.47 14.02
C LEU A 35 -2.33 -12.16 15.24
N LYS A 36 -2.33 -13.49 15.23
CA LYS A 36 -1.70 -14.27 16.30
C LYS A 36 -0.20 -13.97 16.36
N TYR A 37 0.32 -13.74 17.57
CA TYR A 37 1.73 -13.45 17.82
C TYR A 37 2.71 -14.38 17.06
N PRO A 38 2.53 -15.72 17.03
CA PRO A 38 3.43 -16.60 16.28
C PRO A 38 3.48 -16.31 14.77
N TYR A 39 2.39 -15.84 14.18
CA TYR A 39 2.36 -15.43 12.77
C TYR A 39 3.20 -14.18 12.57
N VAL A 40 2.95 -13.13 13.36
CA VAL A 40 3.68 -11.86 13.27
C VAL A 40 5.16 -12.10 13.52
N HIS A 41 5.52 -12.84 14.58
CA HIS A 41 6.90 -13.19 14.87
C HIS A 41 7.60 -13.94 13.73
N ARG A 42 6.89 -14.84 13.03
CA ARG A 42 7.44 -15.52 11.84
C ARG A 42 7.66 -14.57 10.67
N GLU A 43 6.73 -13.66 10.41
CA GLU A 43 6.90 -12.66 9.34
C GLU A 43 8.03 -11.68 9.66
N ILE A 44 8.20 -11.27 10.92
CA ILE A 44 9.35 -10.45 11.35
C ILE A 44 10.67 -11.19 11.16
N ARG A 45 10.76 -12.47 11.58
CA ARG A 45 11.97 -13.28 11.34
C ARG A 45 12.29 -13.45 9.85
N ARG A 46 11.28 -13.47 8.99
CA ARG A 46 11.50 -13.50 7.53
C ARG A 46 12.09 -12.17 7.07
N LEU A 47 11.52 -11.04 7.47
CA LEU A 47 12.04 -9.72 7.12
C LEU A 47 13.46 -9.48 7.65
N GLU A 48 13.77 -10.01 8.83
CA GLU A 48 15.11 -9.94 9.43
C GLU A 48 16.13 -10.76 8.62
N LYS A 49 15.75 -11.94 8.12
CA LYS A 49 16.60 -12.73 7.22
C LYS A 49 16.90 -12.04 5.89
N GLU A 50 15.95 -11.25 5.38
CA GLU A 50 16.14 -10.42 4.19
C GLU A 50 16.92 -9.12 4.49
N GLY A 51 17.31 -8.88 5.75
CA GLY A 51 18.12 -7.72 6.15
C GLY A 51 17.37 -6.38 6.14
N VAL A 52 16.05 -6.37 5.99
CA VAL A 52 15.26 -5.11 5.89
C VAL A 52 14.78 -4.57 7.24
N VAL A 53 14.81 -5.42 8.27
CA VAL A 53 14.49 -5.05 9.66
C VAL A 53 15.53 -5.62 10.61
N ILE A 54 15.65 -5.00 11.77
CA ILE A 54 16.36 -5.56 12.93
C ILE A 54 15.37 -5.85 14.05
N ASN A 55 15.59 -6.91 14.82
CA ASN A 55 14.77 -7.26 15.98
C ASN A 55 15.62 -7.34 17.26
N ASN A 56 15.53 -6.30 18.08
CA ASN A 56 16.23 -6.21 19.35
C ASN A 56 15.28 -6.53 20.50
N ALA A 57 15.39 -7.74 21.06
CA ALA A 57 14.57 -8.20 22.19
C ALA A 57 13.05 -8.00 21.98
N GLY A 58 12.56 -8.27 20.77
CA GLY A 58 11.14 -8.13 20.41
C GLY A 58 10.74 -6.71 19.97
N THR A 59 11.68 -5.77 19.90
CA THR A 59 11.49 -4.45 19.28
C THR A 59 12.03 -4.48 17.86
N VAL A 60 11.15 -4.26 16.90
CA VAL A 60 11.44 -4.32 15.47
C VAL A 60 11.55 -2.92 14.91
N GLU A 61 12.54 -2.70 14.03
CA GLU A 61 12.75 -1.42 13.35
C GLU A 61 13.12 -1.67 11.87
N ILE A 62 12.55 -0.88 10.96
CA ILE A 62 12.91 -0.92 9.53
C ILE A 62 14.24 -0.20 9.35
N VAL A 63 15.27 -0.93 8.90
CA VAL A 63 16.61 -0.37 8.65
C VAL A 63 16.83 0.02 7.20
N ASP A 64 16.10 -0.61 6.27
CA ASP A 64 16.11 -0.24 4.85
C ASP A 64 14.67 -0.17 4.32
N ARG A 65 14.11 1.05 4.29
CA ARG A 65 12.75 1.31 3.79
C ARG A 65 12.61 0.98 2.30
N LYS A 66 13.67 1.12 1.51
CA LYS A 66 13.61 0.87 0.07
C LYS A 66 13.56 -0.64 -0.20
N ALA A 67 14.49 -1.38 0.38
CA ALA A 67 14.49 -2.84 0.28
C ALA A 67 13.20 -3.46 0.86
N PHE A 68 12.68 -2.90 1.95
CA PHE A 68 11.39 -3.28 2.52
C PHE A 68 10.24 -3.14 1.50
N VAL A 69 10.16 -2.00 0.81
CA VAL A 69 9.16 -1.74 -0.24
C VAL A 69 9.36 -2.66 -1.44
N MET A 70 10.60 -2.97 -1.82
CA MET A 70 10.90 -3.92 -2.90
C MET A 70 10.34 -5.32 -2.56
N LEU A 71 10.61 -5.84 -1.36
CA LEU A 71 10.05 -7.12 -0.90
C LEU A 71 8.52 -7.11 -0.86
N TRP A 72 7.92 -6.01 -0.39
CA TRP A 72 6.47 -5.87 -0.40
C TRP A 72 5.93 -5.88 -1.84
N SER A 73 6.61 -5.25 -2.79
CA SER A 73 6.19 -5.25 -4.20
C SER A 73 6.20 -6.64 -4.83
N GLU A 74 7.12 -7.52 -4.44
CA GLU A 74 7.17 -8.90 -4.93
C GLU A 74 5.96 -9.70 -4.45
N ASP A 75 5.61 -9.58 -3.16
CA ASP A 75 4.40 -10.18 -2.61
C ASP A 75 3.13 -9.60 -3.28
N LYS A 76 3.09 -8.29 -3.55
CA LYS A 76 1.99 -7.63 -4.27
C LYS A 76 1.82 -8.18 -5.69
N ARG A 77 2.91 -8.43 -6.43
CA ARG A 77 2.83 -9.02 -7.78
C ARG A 77 2.15 -10.39 -7.73
N ALA A 78 2.57 -11.27 -6.82
CA ALA A 78 1.96 -12.58 -6.64
C ALA A 78 0.46 -12.48 -6.31
N ILE A 79 0.08 -11.48 -5.50
CA ILE A 79 -1.33 -11.19 -5.20
C ILE A 79 -2.09 -10.74 -6.45
N PHE A 80 -1.54 -9.80 -7.22
CA PHE A 80 -2.21 -9.27 -8.41
C PHE A 80 -2.39 -10.32 -9.51
N GLU A 81 -1.40 -11.20 -9.71
CA GLU A 81 -1.49 -12.33 -10.63
C GLU A 81 -2.59 -13.31 -10.24
N ARG A 82 -2.75 -13.57 -8.93
CA ARG A 82 -3.73 -14.52 -8.41
C ARG A 82 -5.16 -13.98 -8.41
N VAL A 83 -5.36 -12.75 -7.95
CA VAL A 83 -6.70 -12.18 -7.73
C VAL A 83 -7.35 -11.70 -9.03
N ARG A 84 -6.56 -11.33 -10.05
CA ARG A 84 -7.00 -10.78 -11.34
C ARG A 84 -8.02 -9.63 -11.17
N PRO A 85 -7.56 -8.36 -11.10
CA PRO A 85 -8.44 -7.24 -10.81
C PRO A 85 -9.55 -7.06 -11.84
N VAL A 86 -10.65 -6.45 -11.39
CA VAL A 86 -11.68 -5.98 -12.32
C VAL A 86 -11.23 -4.62 -12.85
N ARG A 87 -11.15 -4.50 -14.17
CA ARG A 87 -10.90 -3.21 -14.83
C ARG A 87 -12.19 -2.42 -14.91
N VAL A 88 -12.18 -1.23 -14.33
CA VAL A 88 -13.36 -0.35 -14.25
C VAL A 88 -13.00 1.02 -14.79
N LYS A 89 -13.82 1.52 -15.72
CA LYS A 89 -13.76 2.92 -16.13
C LYS A 89 -14.53 3.76 -15.13
N MET A 90 -13.86 4.69 -14.46
CA MET A 90 -14.45 5.54 -13.42
C MET A 90 -13.78 6.91 -13.35
N MET A 91 -14.46 7.88 -12.75
CA MET A 91 -13.81 9.09 -12.26
C MET A 91 -13.21 8.82 -10.88
N PRO A 92 -12.05 9.40 -10.54
CA PRO A 92 -11.54 9.38 -9.17
C PRO A 92 -12.60 9.87 -8.18
N SER A 93 -12.76 9.17 -7.06
CA SER A 93 -13.79 9.40 -6.06
C SER A 93 -13.19 9.39 -4.66
N THR A 94 -13.80 10.10 -3.72
CA THR A 94 -13.40 10.15 -2.30
C THR A 94 -13.67 8.83 -1.55
N GLY A 95 -14.58 8.00 -2.07
CA GLY A 95 -14.99 6.73 -1.44
C GLY A 95 -14.03 5.55 -1.65
N VAL A 96 -12.85 5.78 -2.24
CA VAL A 96 -11.90 4.73 -2.60
C VAL A 96 -10.48 5.11 -2.18
N LEU A 97 -9.57 4.13 -2.04
CA LEU A 97 -8.14 4.44 -1.93
C LEU A 97 -7.49 4.42 -3.31
N LEU A 98 -6.88 5.53 -3.69
CA LEU A 98 -6.07 5.63 -4.90
C LEU A 98 -4.64 5.20 -4.57
N SER A 99 -4.12 4.22 -5.30
CA SER A 99 -2.78 3.68 -5.09
C SER A 99 -2.04 3.43 -6.40
N GLY A 100 -0.76 3.08 -6.29
CA GLY A 100 0.11 2.88 -7.44
C GLY A 100 0.20 4.14 -8.29
N SER A 101 0.08 3.99 -9.62
CA SER A 101 0.13 5.13 -10.54
C SER A 101 -1.01 6.16 -10.34
N ALA A 102 -2.14 5.76 -9.75
CA ALA A 102 -3.23 6.69 -9.45
C ALA A 102 -2.82 7.73 -8.39
N ALA A 103 -2.01 7.32 -7.42
CA ALA A 103 -1.50 8.22 -6.38
C ALA A 103 -0.53 9.27 -6.96
N LEU A 104 0.19 8.96 -8.04
CA LEU A 104 1.07 9.92 -8.72
C LEU A 104 0.32 11.11 -9.29
N TRP A 105 -0.91 10.89 -9.75
CA TRP A 105 -1.78 11.97 -10.19
C TRP A 105 -2.20 12.84 -8.99
N VAL A 106 -2.53 12.21 -7.85
CA VAL A 106 -2.91 12.93 -6.63
C VAL A 106 -1.79 13.87 -6.17
N ILE A 107 -0.52 13.45 -6.21
CA ILE A 107 0.63 14.34 -5.90
C ILE A 107 1.00 15.32 -7.02
N GLY A 108 0.39 15.20 -8.21
CA GLY A 108 0.67 16.08 -9.36
C GLY A 108 1.94 15.74 -10.13
N LYS A 109 2.47 14.52 -9.99
CA LYS A 109 3.58 14.01 -10.81
C LYS A 109 3.18 13.70 -12.24
N VAL A 110 1.89 13.45 -12.47
CA VAL A 110 1.31 13.27 -13.79
C VAL A 110 0.08 14.16 -13.94
N LEU A 111 -0.11 14.71 -15.15
CA LEU A 111 -1.20 15.67 -15.43
C LEU A 111 -2.59 15.02 -15.40
N SER A 112 -2.68 13.71 -15.64
CA SER A 112 -3.93 12.96 -15.57
C SER A 112 -3.67 11.52 -15.13
N PRO A 113 -4.66 10.83 -14.52
CA PRO A 113 -4.54 9.41 -14.22
C PRO A 113 -4.36 8.59 -15.50
N SER A 114 -3.25 7.86 -15.63
CA SER A 114 -3.07 6.86 -16.70
C SER A 114 -3.74 5.51 -16.35
N GLY A 115 -4.67 5.52 -15.40
CA GLY A 115 -5.18 4.36 -14.68
C GLY A 115 -4.56 4.25 -13.29
N GLY A 116 -4.38 3.03 -12.80
CA GLY A 116 -3.77 2.76 -11.51
C GLY A 116 -4.55 1.75 -10.68
N ILE A 117 -4.28 1.72 -9.38
CA ILE A 117 -4.94 0.82 -8.44
C ILE A 117 -5.99 1.59 -7.66
N VAL A 118 -7.16 0.95 -7.52
CA VAL A 118 -8.23 1.41 -6.65
C VAL A 118 -8.55 0.30 -5.66
N TYR A 119 -8.50 0.59 -4.37
CA TYR A 119 -8.97 -0.32 -3.33
C TYR A 119 -10.36 0.06 -2.85
N LEU A 120 -11.17 -0.98 -2.63
CA LEU A 120 -12.52 -0.89 -2.08
C LEU A 120 -12.69 -1.82 -0.89
N GLU A 121 -13.44 -1.40 0.12
CA GLU A 121 -13.77 -2.24 1.27
C GLU A 121 -14.77 -3.35 0.89
N LYS A 122 -15.72 -3.07 -0.02
CA LYS A 122 -16.82 -3.97 -0.37
C LYS A 122 -16.93 -4.21 -1.89
N PRO A 123 -17.11 -5.47 -2.34
CA PRO A 123 -17.24 -5.78 -3.77
C PRO A 123 -18.44 -5.12 -4.46
N ASP A 124 -19.57 -4.96 -3.77
CA ASP A 124 -20.82 -4.47 -4.36
C ASP A 124 -20.71 -3.00 -4.84
N ASP A 125 -19.74 -2.25 -4.30
CA ASP A 125 -19.50 -0.86 -4.68
C ASP A 125 -18.83 -0.73 -6.06
N ILE A 126 -18.22 -1.79 -6.59
CA ILE A 126 -17.57 -1.78 -7.93
C ILE A 126 -18.54 -1.32 -9.02
N SER A 127 -19.80 -1.77 -8.95
CA SER A 127 -20.84 -1.44 -9.92
C SER A 127 -21.15 0.06 -9.95
N LYS A 128 -21.13 0.70 -8.78
CA LYS A 128 -21.44 2.13 -8.57
C LYS A 128 -20.32 3.05 -9.06
N LEU A 129 -19.10 2.54 -9.19
CA LEU A 129 -17.96 3.31 -9.69
C LEU A 129 -17.99 3.50 -11.21
N ARG A 130 -18.69 2.63 -11.94
CA ARG A 130 -18.67 2.65 -13.41
C ARG A 130 -19.21 3.97 -13.94
N SER A 131 -18.43 4.60 -14.81
CA SER A 131 -18.82 5.84 -15.48
C SER A 131 -18.53 5.76 -16.98
N ARG A 132 -19.38 6.43 -17.78
CA ARG A 132 -19.17 6.59 -19.23
C ARG A 132 -17.90 7.42 -19.54
N ARG A 133 -17.56 8.36 -18.66
CA ARG A 133 -16.36 9.21 -18.70
C ARG A 133 -15.39 8.83 -17.58
N GLY A 134 -14.09 9.04 -17.79
CA GLY A 134 -13.06 8.76 -16.79
C GLY A 134 -11.98 7.81 -17.28
N TYR A 135 -11.21 7.28 -16.33
CA TYR A 135 -9.99 6.51 -16.56
C TYR A 135 -10.19 5.05 -16.14
N THR A 136 -9.41 4.14 -16.73
CA THR A 136 -9.50 2.71 -16.44
C THR A 136 -8.58 2.35 -15.29
N PHE A 137 -9.16 1.91 -14.17
CA PHE A 137 -8.42 1.47 -13.00
C PHE A 137 -8.55 -0.04 -12.80
N SER A 138 -7.51 -0.64 -12.22
CA SER A 138 -7.56 -1.99 -11.66
C SER A 138 -8.14 -1.91 -10.26
N VAL A 139 -9.37 -2.41 -10.09
CA VAL A 139 -10.09 -2.36 -8.82
C VAL A 139 -9.91 -3.68 -8.07
N TYR A 140 -9.54 -3.58 -6.80
CA TYR A 140 -9.41 -4.72 -5.89
C TYR A 140 -10.32 -4.50 -4.69
N THR A 141 -11.12 -5.51 -4.33
CA THR A 141 -11.71 -5.54 -2.99
C THR A 141 -10.60 -5.89 -2.02
N TYR A 142 -10.40 -5.08 -1.01
CA TYR A 142 -9.26 -5.18 -0.14
C TYR A 142 -9.71 -5.26 1.32
N ASP A 143 -8.78 -5.72 2.15
CA ASP A 143 -8.93 -5.73 3.59
C ASP A 143 -9.14 -4.29 4.11
N ASP A 144 -10.16 -4.11 4.96
CA ASP A 144 -10.50 -2.81 5.56
C ASP A 144 -9.37 -2.26 6.41
N PHE A 145 -8.45 -3.11 6.85
CA PHE A 145 -7.25 -2.74 7.59
C PHE A 145 -6.44 -1.62 6.92
N ALA A 146 -6.26 -1.64 5.60
CA ALA A 146 -5.50 -0.59 4.89
C ALA A 146 -6.20 0.78 4.94
N PHE A 147 -7.53 0.80 5.04
CA PHE A 147 -8.32 2.03 5.12
C PHE A 147 -8.15 2.74 6.47
N ARG A 148 -7.74 2.03 7.52
CA ARG A 148 -7.44 2.59 8.85
C ARG A 148 -6.25 3.55 8.85
N PHE A 149 -5.33 3.38 7.90
CA PHE A 149 -4.13 4.21 7.75
C PHE A 149 -4.21 5.17 6.56
N ALA A 150 -5.37 5.26 5.92
CA ALA A 150 -5.53 6.11 4.75
C ALA A 150 -5.41 7.59 5.13
N LYS A 151 -4.64 8.34 4.35
CA LYS A 151 -4.50 9.78 4.49
C LYS A 151 -5.28 10.49 3.39
N GLU A 152 -5.81 11.68 3.70
CA GLU A 152 -6.41 12.54 2.71
C GLU A 152 -5.34 13.43 2.06
N LEU A 153 -5.32 13.48 0.74
CA LEU A 153 -4.42 14.31 -0.05
C LEU A 153 -5.19 14.88 -1.24
N ARG A 154 -5.26 16.21 -1.33
CA ARG A 154 -6.00 16.95 -2.39
C ARG A 154 -7.43 16.42 -2.61
N GLY A 155 -8.14 16.09 -1.53
CA GLY A 155 -9.52 15.58 -1.59
C GLY A 155 -9.64 14.12 -2.00
N PHE A 156 -8.55 13.35 -2.04
CA PHE A 156 -8.56 11.90 -2.30
C PHE A 156 -7.93 11.14 -1.15
N ARG A 157 -8.42 9.93 -0.89
CA ARG A 157 -7.80 9.03 0.09
C ARG A 157 -6.71 8.21 -0.59
N ILE A 158 -5.53 8.18 0.03
CA ILE A 158 -4.40 7.34 -0.38
C ILE A 158 -4.02 6.41 0.77
N PRO A 159 -3.59 5.17 0.51
CA PRO A 159 -3.03 4.32 1.55
C PRO A 159 -1.65 4.85 1.99
N PRO A 160 -1.05 4.29 3.06
CA PRO A 160 0.34 4.49 3.40
C PRO A 160 1.30 4.49 2.21
N TRP A 161 2.27 5.41 2.21
CA TRP A 161 3.21 5.53 1.10
C TRP A 161 3.98 4.24 0.80
N GLY A 162 4.29 3.42 1.81
CA GLY A 162 4.92 2.12 1.59
C GLY A 162 4.07 1.20 0.68
N MET A 163 2.75 1.23 0.86
CA MET A 163 1.81 0.48 0.02
C MET A 163 1.72 1.07 -1.38
N VAL A 164 1.64 2.40 -1.51
CA VAL A 164 1.63 3.08 -2.81
C VAL A 164 2.87 2.77 -3.62
N LEU A 165 4.04 2.82 -2.98
CA LEU A 165 5.33 2.54 -3.60
C LEU A 165 5.46 1.06 -4.00
N ALA A 166 5.01 0.14 -3.15
CA ALA A 166 4.96 -1.29 -3.46
C ALA A 166 4.03 -1.57 -4.66
N ASP A 167 2.88 -0.89 -4.71
CA ASP A 167 1.92 -0.99 -5.81
C ASP A 167 2.51 -0.45 -7.12
N LEU A 168 3.22 0.67 -7.09
CA LEU A 168 3.93 1.22 -8.26
C LEU A 168 4.88 0.19 -8.86
N LEU A 169 5.75 -0.38 -8.03
CA LEU A 169 6.70 -1.41 -8.46
C LEU A 169 5.98 -2.68 -8.96
N ALA A 170 4.90 -3.09 -8.29
CA ALA A 170 4.12 -4.25 -8.67
C ALA A 170 3.39 -4.07 -10.01
N GLN A 171 3.01 -2.84 -10.35
CA GLN A 171 2.47 -2.48 -11.67
C GLN A 171 3.52 -2.39 -12.79
N GLY A 172 4.80 -2.63 -12.47
CA GLY A 172 5.90 -2.55 -13.44
C GLY A 172 6.38 -1.13 -13.72
N MET A 173 6.22 -0.21 -12.77
CA MET A 173 6.71 1.15 -12.92
C MET A 173 8.24 1.17 -13.16
N TYR A 174 8.68 2.06 -14.05
CA TYR A 174 10.10 2.28 -14.32
C TYR A 174 10.86 2.73 -13.08
N THR A 175 12.02 2.12 -12.84
CA THR A 175 12.86 2.33 -11.65
C THR A 175 13.16 3.81 -11.40
N ARG A 176 13.43 4.61 -12.45
CA ARG A 176 13.75 6.03 -12.30
C ARG A 176 12.60 6.84 -11.68
N LEU A 177 11.38 6.65 -12.18
CA LEU A 177 10.21 7.35 -11.62
C LEU A 177 9.91 6.86 -10.20
N PHE A 178 10.12 5.57 -9.93
CA PHE A 178 10.04 5.05 -8.57
C PHE A 178 11.05 5.74 -7.63
N GLU A 179 12.33 5.89 -8.01
CA GLU A 179 13.33 6.57 -7.17
C GLU A 179 12.94 8.01 -6.86
N GLU A 180 12.45 8.74 -7.87
CA GLU A 180 12.02 10.13 -7.72
C GLU A 180 10.86 10.24 -6.73
N VAL A 181 9.85 9.39 -6.86
CA VAL A 181 8.68 9.36 -5.96
C VAL A 181 9.09 8.88 -4.57
N PHE A 182 9.91 7.84 -4.47
CA PHE A 182 10.41 7.32 -3.19
C PHE A 182 11.14 8.41 -2.41
N LYS A 183 12.06 9.14 -3.05
CA LYS A 183 12.79 10.26 -2.41
C LYS A 183 11.85 11.37 -1.95
N GLU A 184 10.83 11.69 -2.73
CA GLU A 184 9.86 12.74 -2.39
C GLU A 184 9.00 12.38 -1.18
N VAL A 185 8.48 11.15 -1.14
CA VAL A 185 7.47 10.77 -0.13
C VAL A 185 8.07 10.11 1.11
N VAL A 186 9.31 9.64 1.03
CA VAL A 186 10.04 9.03 2.15
C VAL A 186 11.16 9.95 2.67
N GLY A 187 11.70 10.83 1.83
CA GLY A 187 12.84 11.69 2.16
C GLY A 187 14.19 10.95 2.15
N ASN A 188 15.29 11.70 2.02
CA ASN A 188 16.64 11.18 2.25
C ASN A 188 16.88 10.99 3.76
N GLY A 189 16.37 9.88 4.31
CA GLY A 189 16.69 9.40 5.65
C GLY A 189 15.74 9.85 6.75
N GLY A 190 15.11 8.87 7.40
CA GLY A 190 14.65 8.94 8.78
C GLY A 190 13.81 10.15 9.19
N GLY A 191 12.50 10.09 8.94
CA GLY A 191 11.50 10.78 9.75
C GLY A 191 11.43 12.29 9.58
N GLN A 192 10.53 12.75 8.70
CA GLN A 192 9.75 13.97 8.95
C GLN A 192 8.46 13.88 8.13
N ASN A 193 7.33 14.00 8.84
CA ASN A 193 5.99 14.10 8.28
C ASN A 193 5.94 15.22 7.23
N PRO A 194 5.45 15.00 6.00
CA PRO A 194 5.13 16.08 5.08
C PRO A 194 3.80 16.76 5.42
N GLU A 195 3.52 16.96 6.71
CA GLU A 195 2.33 17.66 7.21
C GLU A 195 2.78 18.95 7.90
N ASN A 196 3.20 19.93 7.10
CA ASN A 196 3.07 21.38 7.32
C ASN A 196 3.85 22.16 6.24
N PRO A 197 3.20 22.58 5.14
CA PRO A 197 3.64 23.80 4.47
C PRO A 197 3.19 24.98 5.34
N GLY A 198 4.12 25.88 5.66
CA GLY A 198 3.76 27.19 6.21
C GLY A 198 2.91 28.01 5.25
#